data_AF-A0A940BSD1-F1
#
_entry.id   AF-A0A940BSD1-F1
#
_cell.length_a   1.000
_cell.length_b   1.000
_cell.length_c   1.000
_cell.angle_alpha   90.00
_cell.angle_beta   90.00
_cell.angle_gamma   90.00
#
_symmetry.space_group_name_H-M   'P 1'
#
loop_
_entity.id
_entity.type
_entity.pdbx_description
1 polymer ?
#
loop_
_entity_poly.entity_id
_entity_poly.type
_entity_poly.pdbx_seq_one_letter_code
_entity_poly.pdbx_strand_id
1 'polypeptide(L)'
;MITQLTDFFVMGNMIHMSILTILLASVFLSAWKAPAWVWKIGVLALSCGILAGIYGYYQMCDYMQAHGDVATTVLMGGYKCAMVPVVYGFIIFIISTLIHMFQSPRI
;
A
#
# COMPACT_ATOMS: atom_id res chain seq x y z
N MET A 1 5.07 21.28 -6.60
CA MET A 1 5.07 20.55 -5.31
C MET A 1 3.88 19.61 -5.18
N ILE A 2 2.65 20.05 -5.50
CA ILE A 2 1.45 19.17 -5.54
C ILE A 2 1.53 18.07 -6.63
N THR A 3 2.13 18.38 -7.78
CA THR A 3 2.30 17.44 -8.92
C THR A 3 3.15 16.20 -8.59
N GLN A 4 4.17 16.32 -7.74
CA GLN A 4 5.01 15.18 -7.37
C GLN A 4 4.22 14.12 -6.58
N LEU A 5 3.28 14.57 -5.74
CA LEU A 5 2.47 13.69 -4.89
C LEU A 5 1.42 12.95 -5.70
N THR A 6 0.83 13.60 -6.71
CA THR A 6 -0.06 12.96 -7.68
C THR A 6 0.70 12.00 -8.59
N ASP A 7 1.95 12.32 -8.96
CA ASP A 7 2.78 11.41 -9.76
C ASP A 7 3.07 10.11 -9.01
N PHE A 8 3.41 10.16 -7.72
CA PHE A 8 3.58 8.94 -6.90
C PHE A 8 2.27 8.14 -6.76
N PHE A 9 1.12 8.82 -6.68
CA PHE A 9 -0.19 8.18 -6.55
C PHE A 9 -0.65 7.50 -7.86
N VAL A 10 -0.36 8.12 -9.01
CA VAL A 10 -0.63 7.57 -10.34
C VAL A 10 0.36 6.45 -10.67
N MET A 11 1.62 6.60 -10.28
CA MET A 11 2.69 5.60 -10.42
C MET A 11 2.36 4.29 -9.70
N GLY A 12 1.87 4.35 -8.45
CA GLY A 12 1.50 3.17 -7.65
C GLY A 12 0.19 2.48 -8.04
N ASN A 13 -0.42 2.85 -9.17
CA ASN A 13 -1.76 2.51 -9.61
C ASN A 13 -2.87 3.10 -8.71
N MET A 14 -3.65 4.01 -9.30
CA MET A 14 -4.67 4.82 -8.64
C MET A 14 -5.69 4.00 -7.83
N ILE A 15 -6.01 2.79 -8.29
CA ILE A 15 -6.99 1.90 -7.63
C ILE A 15 -6.41 1.33 -6.33
N HIS A 16 -5.19 0.81 -6.35
CA HIS A 16 -4.55 0.21 -5.18
C HIS A 16 -4.28 1.24 -4.09
N MET A 17 -3.86 2.45 -4.50
CA MET A 17 -3.68 3.57 -3.57
C MET A 17 -5.00 4.03 -2.95
N SER A 18 -6.09 4.07 -3.72
CA SER A 18 -7.43 4.41 -3.20
C SER A 18 -7.90 3.41 -2.14
N ILE A 19 -7.69 2.11 -2.39
CA ILE A 19 -8.02 1.04 -1.44
C ILE A 19 -7.20 1.19 -0.15
N LEU A 20 -5.89 1.44 -0.25
CA LEU A 20 -5.02 1.68 0.90
C LEU A 20 -5.46 2.91 1.72
N THR A 21 -5.89 4.00 1.07
CA THR A 21 -6.43 5.17 1.79
C THR A 21 -7.76 4.89 2.49
N ILE A 22 -8.65 4.08 1.90
CA ILE A 22 -9.91 3.67 2.55
C ILE A 22 -9.59 2.78 3.77
N LEU A 23 -8.64 1.85 3.64
CA LEU A 23 -8.14 1.03 4.74
C LEU A 23 -7.54 1.89 5.86
N LEU A 24 -6.72 2.89 5.52
CA LEU A 24 -6.21 3.85 6.50
C LEU A 24 -7.35 4.60 7.22
N ALA A 25 -8.34 5.12 6.49
CA ALA A 25 -9.49 5.80 7.09
C ALA A 25 -10.28 4.85 8.02
N SER A 26 -10.43 3.59 7.65
CA SER A 26 -11.10 2.59 8.49
C SER A 26 -10.33 2.26 9.78
N VAL A 27 -9.00 2.35 9.79
CA VAL A 27 -8.18 2.23 11.01
C VAL A 27 -8.50 3.37 11.98
N PHE A 28 -8.61 4.61 11.50
CA PHE A 28 -8.97 5.75 12.35
C PHE A 28 -10.41 5.67 12.89
N LEU A 29 -11.37 5.22 12.08
CA LEU A 29 -12.75 5.00 12.53
C LEU A 29 -12.83 3.86 13.57
N SER A 30 -12.08 2.78 13.36
CA SER A 30 -12.03 1.66 14.30
C SER A 30 -11.35 2.05 15.61
N ALA A 31 -10.34 2.92 15.58
CA ALA A 31 -9.65 3.39 16.77
C ALA A 31 -10.59 4.12 17.76
N TRP A 32 -11.70 4.70 17.28
CA TRP A 32 -12.68 5.37 18.13
C TRP A 32 -13.86 4.47 18.53
N LYS A 33 -14.33 3.59 17.63
CA LYS A 33 -15.54 2.78 17.87
C LYS A 33 -15.27 1.41 18.51
N ALA A 34 -14.14 0.76 18.18
CA ALA A 34 -13.82 -0.59 18.62
C ALA A 34 -12.29 -0.88 18.54
N PRO A 35 -11.53 -0.73 19.65
CA PRO A 35 -10.07 -0.88 19.64
C PRO A 35 -9.58 -2.30 19.35
N ALA A 36 -10.41 -3.31 19.61
CA ALA A 36 -10.09 -4.72 19.35
C ALA A 36 -10.02 -5.08 17.85
N TRP A 37 -10.62 -4.26 16.97
CA TRP A 37 -10.70 -4.53 15.53
C TRP A 37 -9.57 -3.87 14.72
N VAL A 38 -8.85 -2.94 15.33
CA VAL A 38 -7.78 -2.16 14.69
C VAL A 38 -6.70 -3.08 14.09
N TRP A 39 -6.19 -4.03 14.89
CA TRP A 39 -5.17 -4.99 14.43
C TRP A 39 -5.57 -5.78 13.17
N LYS A 40 -6.82 -6.27 13.10
CA LYS A 40 -7.31 -7.05 11.95
C LYS A 40 -7.34 -6.21 10.67
N ILE A 41 -7.74 -4.95 10.79
CA ILE A 41 -7.77 -4.00 9.66
C ILE A 41 -6.35 -3.64 9.23
N GLY A 42 -5.43 -3.46 10.17
CA GLY A 42 -4.01 -3.25 9.86
C GLY A 42 -3.39 -4.40 9.07
N VAL A 43 -3.66 -5.65 9.46
CA VAL A 43 -3.19 -6.85 8.74
C VAL A 43 -3.80 -6.92 7.33
N LEU A 44 -5.07 -6.56 7.17
CA LEU A 44 -5.71 -6.46 5.85
C LEU A 44 -5.08 -5.37 4.96
N ALA A 45 -4.65 -4.26 5.55
CA ALA A 45 -3.94 -3.21 4.81
C ALA A 45 -2.57 -3.70 4.31
N LEU A 46 -1.85 -4.45 5.16
CA LEU A 46 -0.58 -5.07 4.78
C LEU A 46 -0.77 -6.07 3.62
N SER A 47 -1.76 -6.98 3.74
CA SER A 47 -2.01 -7.99 2.71
C SER A 47 -2.41 -7.33 1.38
N CYS A 48 -3.24 -6.29 1.43
CA CYS A 48 -3.59 -5.51 0.24
C CYS A 48 -2.37 -4.81 -0.39
N GLY A 49 -1.49 -4.21 0.43
CA GLY A 49 -0.26 -3.58 -0.04
C GLY A 49 0.71 -4.56 -0.72
N ILE A 50 0.85 -5.77 -0.16
CA ILE A 50 1.68 -6.84 -0.76
C ILE A 50 1.06 -7.32 -2.08
N LEU A 51 -0.25 -7.56 -2.12
CA LEU A 51 -0.95 -7.97 -3.35
C LEU A 51 -0.81 -6.92 -4.46
N ALA A 52 -0.93 -5.63 -4.12
CA ALA A 52 -0.72 -4.52 -5.03
C ALA A 52 0.71 -4.51 -5.61
N GLY A 53 1.72 -4.77 -4.78
CA GLY A 53 3.10 -4.86 -5.22
C GLY A 53 3.35 -6.03 -6.17
N ILE A 54 2.80 -7.22 -5.87
CA ILE A 54 2.88 -8.40 -6.75
C ILE A 54 2.20 -8.12 -8.08
N TYR A 55 1.04 -7.47 -8.06
CA TYR A 55 0.31 -7.08 -9.26
C TYR A 55 1.10 -6.09 -10.12
N GLY A 56 1.76 -5.10 -9.50
CA GLY A 56 2.67 -4.18 -10.21
C GLY A 56 3.85 -4.89 -10.86
N TYR A 57 4.43 -5.89 -10.19
CA TYR A 57 5.50 -6.71 -10.76
C TYR A 57 5.02 -7.58 -11.92
N TYR A 58 3.82 -8.16 -11.81
CA TYR A 58 3.21 -8.93 -12.89
C TYR A 58 3.02 -8.08 -14.15
N GLN A 59 2.51 -6.85 -14.02
CA GLN A 59 2.36 -5.92 -15.14
C GLN A 59 3.70 -5.57 -15.80
N MET A 60 4.76 -5.38 -14.99
CA MET A 60 6.10 -5.12 -15.52
C MET A 60 6.63 -6.30 -16.36
N CYS A 61 6.47 -7.53 -15.85
CA CYS A 61 6.87 -8.74 -16.57
C CYS A 61 6.05 -8.97 -17.84
N ASP A 62 4.75 -8.69 -17.82
CA ASP A 62 3.86 -8.81 -18.99
C ASP A 62 4.25 -7.79 -20.07
N TYR A 63 4.54 -6.55 -19.67
CA TYR A 63 5.02 -5.51 -20.58
C TYR A 63 6.37 -5.87 -21.22
N MET A 64 7.30 -6.43 -20.44
CA MET A 64 8.60 -6.89 -20.93
C MET A 64 8.47 -8.06 -21.92
N GLN A 65 7.56 -9.00 -21.67
CA GLN A 65 7.28 -10.10 -22.59
C GLN A 65 6.68 -9.60 -23.92
N ALA A 66 5.79 -8.60 -23.86
CA ALA A 66 5.11 -8.09 -25.05
C ALA A 66 6.01 -7.21 -25.95
N HIS A 67 6.96 -6.47 -25.37
CA HIS A 67 7.74 -5.45 -26.11
C HIS A 67 9.22 -5.82 -26.31
N GLY A 68 9.73 -6.88 -25.68
CA GLY A 68 11.06 -7.44 -25.90
C GLY A 68 12.21 -6.53 -25.49
N ASP A 69 12.49 -5.48 -26.27
CA ASP A 69 13.54 -4.49 -26.01
C ASP A 69 12.95 -3.27 -25.30
N VAL A 70 12.85 -3.38 -23.97
CA VAL A 70 12.41 -2.30 -23.09
C VAL A 70 13.61 -1.69 -22.38
N ALA A 71 13.76 -0.37 -22.52
CA ALA A 71 14.81 0.37 -21.85
C ALA A 71 14.79 0.09 -20.34
N THR A 72 15.97 -0.18 -19.77
CA THR A 72 16.12 -0.49 -18.33
C THR A 72 15.58 0.63 -17.44
N THR A 73 15.54 1.87 -17.94
CA THR A 73 14.91 3.02 -17.27
C THR A 73 13.41 2.84 -17.04
N VAL A 74 12.68 2.24 -17.99
CA VAL A 74 11.25 1.97 -17.88
C VAL A 74 11.02 0.81 -16.91
N LEU A 75 11.85 -0.24 -16.98
CA LEU A 75 11.80 -1.38 -16.07
C LEU A 75 12.02 -0.93 -14.61
N MET A 76 13.07 -0.15 -14.35
CA MET A 76 13.38 0.38 -13.02
C MET A 76 12.32 1.39 -12.54
N GLY A 77 11.69 2.12 -13.46
CA GLY A 77 10.51 2.93 -13.18
C GLY A 77 9.35 2.09 -12.67
N GLY A 78 8.99 1.02 -13.39
CA GLY A 78 7.93 0.07 -12.99
C GLY A 78 8.22 -0.61 -11.65
N TYR A 79 9.47 -1.01 -11.40
CA TYR A 79 9.90 -1.57 -10.12
C TYR A 79 9.71 -0.59 -8.96
N LYS A 80 10.12 0.67 -9.14
CA LYS A 80 9.93 1.73 -8.15
C LYS A 80 8.44 1.91 -7.83
N CYS A 81 7.59 1.94 -8.87
CA CYS A 81 6.14 2.06 -8.74
C CYS A 81 5.51 0.92 -7.95
N ALA A 82 5.94 -0.33 -8.19
CA ALA A 82 5.43 -1.52 -7.50
C ALA A 82 5.80 -1.56 -6.00
N MET A 83 6.92 -0.92 -5.60
CA MET A 83 7.34 -0.83 -4.21
C MET A 83 6.55 0.20 -3.39
N VAL A 84 6.02 1.25 -4.00
CA VAL A 84 5.25 2.31 -3.31
C VAL A 84 4.06 1.75 -2.50
N PRO A 85 3.15 0.93 -3.06
CA PRO A 85 2.00 0.42 -2.31
C PRO A 85 2.39 -0.53 -1.18
N VAL A 86 3.50 -1.26 -1.34
CA VAL A 86 4.04 -2.14 -0.28
C VAL A 86 4.48 -1.30 0.91
N VAL A 87 5.25 -0.23 0.68
CA VAL A 87 5.70 0.70 1.73
C VAL A 87 4.50 1.35 2.42
N TYR A 88 3.49 1.79 1.67
CA TYR A 88 2.26 2.35 2.24
C TYR A 88 1.50 1.33 3.11
N GLY A 89 1.36 0.09 2.65
CA GLY A 89 0.74 -0.98 3.43
C GLY A 89 1.47 -1.27 4.74
N PHE A 90 2.81 -1.25 4.73
CA PHE A 90 3.62 -1.38 5.95
C PHE A 90 3.42 -0.23 6.92
N ILE A 91 3.36 1.03 6.44
CA ILE A 91 3.13 2.20 7.30
C ILE A 91 1.77 2.09 7.99
N ILE A 92 0.71 1.74 7.25
CA ILE A 92 -0.64 1.57 7.81
C ILE A 92 -0.63 0.45 8.87
N PHE A 93 0.05 -0.66 8.59
CA PHE A 93 0.18 -1.77 9.53
C PHE A 93 0.91 -1.37 10.82
N ILE A 94 2.03 -0.63 10.74
CA ILE A 94 2.76 -0.15 11.91
C ILE A 94 1.88 0.77 12.76
N ILE A 95 1.21 1.75 12.13
CA ILE A 95 0.31 2.68 12.83
C ILE A 95 -0.82 1.91 13.52
N SER A 96 -1.45 0.98 12.81
CA SER A 96 -2.50 0.12 13.35
C SER A 96 -2.03 -0.73 14.54
N THR A 97 -0.81 -1.25 14.48
CA THR A 97 -0.21 -2.05 15.55
C THR A 97 0.03 -1.20 16.79
N LEU A 98 0.61 -0.01 16.61
CA LEU A 98 0.89 0.92 17.71
C LEU A 98 -0.40 1.35 18.41
N ILE A 99 -1.44 1.73 17.64
CA ILE A 99 -2.75 2.10 18.21
C ILE A 99 -3.32 0.95 19.03
N HIS A 100 -3.29 -0.28 18.51
CA HIS A 100 -3.78 -1.45 19.24
C HIS A 100 -2.98 -1.71 20.53
N MET A 101 -1.65 -1.56 20.51
CA MET A 101 -0.80 -1.70 21.70
C MET A 101 -1.08 -0.65 22.78
N PHE A 102 -1.38 0.59 22.40
CA PHE A 102 -1.75 1.65 23.36
C PHE A 102 -3.17 1.52 23.90
N GLN A 103 -4.10 0.99 23.09
CA GLN A 103 -5.52 0.87 23.44
C GLN A 103 -5.88 -0.41 24.17
N SER A 104 -5.08 -1.48 24.07
CA SER A 104 -5.22 -2.62 24.97
C SER A 104 -4.70 -2.22 26.36
N PRO A 105 -5.55 -2.02 27.38
CA PRO A 105 -5.06 -1.98 28.74
C PRO A 105 -4.34 -3.30 29.00
N ARG A 106 -3.07 -3.22 29.44
CA ARG A 106 -2.35 -4.34 30.03
C ARG A 106 -3.29 -5.01 31.04
N ILE A 107 -3.76 -6.21 30.70
CA ILE A 107 -4.18 -7.19 31.69
C ILE A 107 -2.93 -8.02 31.99
#